data_AF-A0A0F9F2L2-F1
#
_entry.id   AF-A0A0F9F2L2-F1
#
_cell.length_a   1.000
_cell.length_b   1.000
_cell.length_c   1.000
_cell.angle_alpha   90.00
_cell.angle_beta   90.00
_cell.angle_gamma   90.00
#
_symmetry.space_group_name_H-M   'P 1'
#
loop_
_entity.id
_entity.type
_entity.pdbx_description
1 polymer ?
#
loop_
_entity_poly.entity_id
_entity_poly.type
_entity_poly.pdbx_seq_one_letter_code
_entity_poly.pdbx_strand_id
1 'polypeptide(L)'
;MPISPGLRPWLEQAHRLRQSEYVLDTPAPVLHLFQRTVRKLGWNDVTPHTLRHTRAVHLAQKGVSLYSIAGLLGDTTQTIERNYLHHCPDHLQEVLTVDEKELTR
;
A
#
# COMPACT_ATOMS: atom_id res chain seq x y z
N MET A 1 -0.43 5.64 -13.05
CA MET A 1 0.06 5.10 -11.77
C MET A 1 1.24 4.18 -12.02
N PRO A 2 2.34 4.29 -11.26
CA PRO A 2 3.45 3.35 -11.36
C PRO A 2 3.01 1.95 -10.89
N ILE A 3 3.47 0.91 -11.58
CA ILE A 3 3.27 -0.49 -11.20
C ILE A 3 4.57 -1.01 -10.60
N SER A 4 4.49 -1.76 -9.50
CA SER A 4 5.69 -2.28 -8.85
C SER A 4 6.43 -3.25 -9.79
N PRO A 5 7.78 -3.21 -9.85
CA PRO A 5 8.55 -4.13 -10.67
C PRO A 5 8.30 -5.61 -10.33
N GLY A 6 7.98 -5.91 -9.07
CA GLY A 6 7.65 -7.28 -8.64
C GLY A 6 6.27 -7.75 -9.10
N LEU A 7 5.30 -6.85 -9.29
CA LEU A 7 3.95 -7.21 -9.77
C LEU A 7 3.88 -7.29 -11.30
N ARG A 8 4.68 -6.49 -11.99
CA ARG A 8 4.67 -6.39 -13.46
C ARG A 8 4.78 -7.74 -14.18
N PRO A 9 5.73 -8.65 -13.86
CA PRO A 9 5.84 -9.94 -14.54
C PRO A 9 4.56 -10.78 -14.49
N TRP A 10 3.86 -10.74 -13.35
CA TRP A 10 2.62 -11.48 -13.15
C TRP A 10 1.47 -10.89 -13.97
N LEU A 11 1.36 -9.56 -14.01
CA LEU A 11 0.35 -8.90 -14.84
C LEU A 11 0.61 -9.11 -16.33
N GLU A 12 1.88 -9.07 -16.76
CA GLU A 12 2.26 -9.34 -18.14
C GLU A 12 1.99 -10.81 -18.51
N GLN A 13 2.27 -11.75 -17.61
CA GLN A 13 1.93 -13.16 -17.81
C GLN A 13 0.42 -13.37 -17.90
N ALA A 14 -0.35 -12.82 -16.96
CA ALA A 14 -1.81 -12.89 -16.98
C ALA A 14 -2.38 -12.28 -18.26
N HIS A 15 -1.85 -11.12 -18.66
CA HIS A 15 -2.21 -10.50 -19.93
C HIS A 15 -1.88 -11.40 -21.12
N ARG A 16 -0.71 -12.03 -21.19
CA ARG A 16 -0.39 -12.95 -22.32
C ARG A 16 -1.29 -14.17 -22.39
N LEU A 17 -1.71 -14.71 -21.25
CA LEU A 17 -2.50 -15.95 -21.17
C LEU A 17 -4.02 -15.74 -21.27
N ARG A 18 -4.48 -14.48 -21.17
CA ARG A 18 -5.89 -14.14 -21.15
C ARG A 18 -6.66 -14.72 -22.35
N GLN A 19 -7.87 -15.17 -22.10
CA GLN A 19 -8.83 -15.64 -23.10
C GLN A 19 -9.88 -14.58 -23.44
N SER A 20 -9.89 -13.46 -22.71
CA SER A 20 -10.80 -12.34 -22.89
C SER A 20 -10.05 -11.01 -23.02
N GLU A 21 -10.79 -9.90 -23.15
CA GLU A 21 -10.22 -8.55 -23.13
C GLU A 21 -9.65 -8.14 -21.76
N TYR A 22 -10.05 -8.82 -20.68
CA TYR A 22 -9.65 -8.48 -19.31
C TYR A 22 -8.39 -9.23 -18.86
N VAL A 23 -7.50 -8.57 -18.12
CA VAL A 23 -6.25 -9.18 -17.60
C VAL A 23 -6.53 -10.38 -16.68
N LEU A 24 -7.68 -10.42 -16.00
CA LEU A 24 -8.07 -11.50 -15.08
C LEU A 24 -9.18 -12.40 -15.62
N ASP A 25 -9.44 -12.36 -16.93
CA ASP A 25 -10.48 -13.16 -17.59
C ASP A 25 -11.89 -13.05 -17.01
N THR A 26 -12.21 -11.90 -16.42
CA THR A 26 -13.55 -11.63 -15.92
C THR A 26 -13.90 -10.15 -16.01
N PRO A 27 -15.14 -9.82 -16.43
CA PRO A 27 -15.69 -8.47 -16.30
C PRO A 27 -16.13 -8.17 -14.85
N ALA A 28 -16.17 -9.18 -13.97
CA ALA A 28 -16.64 -8.99 -12.61
C ALA A 28 -15.70 -8.06 -11.82
N PRO A 29 -16.24 -7.27 -10.87
CA PRO A 29 -15.42 -6.47 -9.99
C PRO A 29 -14.35 -7.31 -9.30
N VAL A 30 -13.11 -6.80 -9.25
CA VAL A 30 -11.96 -7.44 -8.59
C VAL A 30 -12.29 -7.83 -7.13
N LEU A 31 -13.17 -7.07 -6.47
CA LEU A 31 -13.66 -7.37 -5.13
C LEU A 31 -14.26 -8.79 -5.01
N HIS A 32 -15.03 -9.24 -5.99
CA HIS A 32 -15.64 -10.58 -5.95
C HIS A 32 -14.59 -11.69 -6.07
N LEU A 33 -13.61 -11.51 -6.96
CA LEU A 33 -12.48 -12.43 -7.07
C LEU A 33 -11.70 -12.48 -5.75
N PHE A 34 -11.41 -11.31 -5.17
CA PHE A 34 -10.69 -11.21 -3.90
C PHE A 34 -11.41 -11.91 -2.77
N GLN A 35 -12.71 -11.63 -2.58
CA GLN A 35 -13.53 -12.26 -1.54
C GLN A 35 -13.63 -13.78 -1.73
N ARG A 36 -13.68 -14.26 -2.98
CA ARG A 36 -13.63 -15.71 -3.26
C ARG A 36 -12.30 -16.31 -2.81
N THR A 37 -11.18 -15.64 -3.08
CA THR A 37 -9.86 -16.08 -2.63
C THR A 37 -9.72 -16.07 -1.12
N VAL A 38 -10.14 -14.99 -0.45
CA VAL A 38 -10.15 -14.88 1.02
C VAL A 38 -10.95 -16.02 1.67
N ARG A 39 -12.16 -16.30 1.17
CA ARG A 39 -12.99 -17.42 1.63
C ARG A 39 -12.31 -18.78 1.44
N LYS A 40 -11.66 -18.99 0.28
CA LYS A 40 -10.90 -20.23 0.01
C LYS A 40 -9.72 -20.43 0.96
N LEU A 41 -9.09 -19.33 1.39
CA LEU A 41 -7.96 -19.36 2.34
C LEU A 41 -8.41 -19.46 3.80
N GLY A 42 -9.72 -19.40 4.09
CA GLY A 42 -10.24 -19.42 5.46
C GLY A 42 -9.90 -18.17 6.27
N TRP A 43 -9.60 -17.06 5.61
CA TRP A 43 -9.28 -15.79 6.28
C TRP A 43 -10.56 -14.99 6.57
N ASN A 44 -10.59 -14.36 7.74
CA ASN A 44 -11.67 -13.48 8.18
C ASN A 44 -11.20 -12.01 8.18
N ASP A 45 -12.11 -11.07 7.93
CA ASP A 45 -11.88 -9.62 8.00
C ASP A 45 -10.76 -9.07 7.10
N VAL A 46 -10.35 -9.84 6.08
CA VAL A 46 -9.39 -9.39 5.07
C VAL A 46 -10.13 -8.82 3.87
N THR A 47 -9.91 -7.54 3.60
CA THR A 47 -10.49 -6.80 2.47
C THR A 47 -9.39 -6.16 1.61
N PRO A 48 -9.70 -5.67 0.39
CA PRO A 48 -8.75 -4.87 -0.37
C PRO A 48 -8.26 -3.63 0.39
N HIS A 49 -9.11 -3.03 1.25
CA HIS A 49 -8.70 -1.94 2.13
C HIS A 49 -7.64 -2.40 3.12
N THR A 50 -7.74 -3.60 3.70
CA THR A 50 -6.71 -4.16 4.59
C THR A 50 -5.34 -4.23 3.91
N LEU A 51 -5.29 -4.67 2.64
CA LEU A 51 -4.04 -4.70 1.87
C LEU A 51 -3.49 -3.30 1.58
N ARG A 52 -4.38 -2.35 1.26
CA ARG A 52 -4.03 -0.94 1.05
C ARG A 52 -3.41 -0.33 2.32
N HIS A 53 -4.05 -0.52 3.48
CA HIS A 53 -3.55 -0.06 4.77
C HIS A 53 -2.18 -0.68 5.08
N THR A 54 -2.04 -2.00 4.90
CA THR A 54 -0.78 -2.71 5.13
C THR A 54 0.35 -2.13 4.27
N ARG A 55 0.09 -1.86 2.99
CA ARG A 55 1.09 -1.25 2.10
C ARG A 55 1.47 0.17 2.52
N ALA A 56 0.50 0.97 2.95
CA ALA A 56 0.75 2.33 3.44
C ALA A 56 1.66 2.31 4.67
N VAL A 57 1.34 1.48 5.67
CA VAL A 57 2.13 1.32 6.90
C VAL A 57 3.55 0.86 6.57
N HIS A 58 3.73 -0.15 5.72
CA HIS A 58 5.08 -0.62 5.35
C HIS A 58 5.92 0.43 4.61
N LEU A 59 5.29 1.34 3.85
CA LEU A 59 6.02 2.43 3.21
C LEU A 59 6.39 3.51 4.23
N ALA A 60 5.48 3.83 5.13
CA ALA A 60 5.70 4.82 6.18
C ALA A 60 6.79 4.36 7.17
N GLN A 61 6.79 3.08 7.57
CA GLN A 61 7.85 2.45 8.39
C GLN A 61 9.22 2.43 7.70
N LYS A 62 9.26 2.55 6.36
CA LYS A 62 10.52 2.66 5.59
C LYS A 62 10.96 4.12 5.40
N GLY A 63 10.32 5.07 6.08
CA GLY A 63 10.63 6.50 5.98
C GLY A 63 10.18 7.15 4.68
N VAL A 64 9.28 6.52 3.91
CA VAL A 64 8.74 7.15 2.70
C VAL A 64 7.79 8.28 3.12
N SER A 65 7.96 9.47 2.52
CA SER A 65 7.14 10.63 2.86
C SER A 65 5.63 10.35 2.71
N LEU A 66 4.82 10.89 3.62
CA LEU A 66 3.36 10.75 3.59
C LEU A 66 2.76 11.34 2.31
N TYR A 67 3.37 12.39 1.77
CA TYR A 67 3.00 12.97 0.47
C TYR A 67 3.14 11.96 -0.68
N SER A 68 4.27 11.28 -0.77
CA SER A 68 4.49 10.25 -1.79
C SER A 68 3.53 9.06 -1.63
N ILE A 69 3.24 8.67 -0.38
CA ILE A 69 2.29 7.59 -0.10
C ILE A 69 0.87 8.00 -0.51
N ALA A 70 0.44 9.22 -0.17
CA ALA A 70 -0.86 9.77 -0.58
C ALA A 70 -0.99 9.77 -2.11
N GLY A 71 0.02 10.24 -2.82
CA GLY A 71 0.05 10.22 -4.29
C GLY A 71 -0.01 8.82 -4.89
N LEU A 72 0.73 7.85 -4.32
CA LEU A 72 0.68 6.44 -4.76
C LEU A 72 -0.70 5.82 -4.55
N LEU A 73 -1.32 6.13 -3.43
CA LEU A 73 -2.61 5.58 -3.03
C LEU A 73 -3.78 6.35 -3.66
N GLY A 74 -3.56 7.52 -4.24
CA GLY A 74 -4.64 8.39 -4.71
C GLY A 74 -5.53 8.89 -3.57
N ASP A 75 -4.92 9.17 -2.42
CA ASP A 75 -5.58 9.72 -1.23
C ASP A 75 -5.07 11.13 -0.93
N THR A 76 -5.67 11.82 0.04
CA THR A 76 -5.13 13.09 0.54
C THR A 76 -4.07 12.86 1.62
N THR A 77 -3.09 13.75 1.74
CA THR A 77 -2.10 13.72 2.82
C THR A 77 -2.76 13.71 4.19
N GLN A 78 -3.83 14.49 4.35
CA GLN A 78 -4.59 14.56 5.60
C GLN A 78 -5.24 13.22 5.98
N THR A 79 -5.77 12.47 5.00
CA THR A 79 -6.27 11.11 5.23
C THR A 79 -5.14 10.17 5.67
N ILE A 80 -3.98 10.25 5.00
CA ILE A 80 -2.82 9.40 5.29
C ILE A 80 -2.26 9.73 6.69
N GLU A 81 -2.07 11.00 7.02
CA GLU A 81 -1.61 11.45 8.33
C GLU A 81 -2.51 10.91 9.45
N ARG A 82 -3.82 11.14 9.36
CA ARG A 82 -4.77 10.66 10.37
C ARG A 82 -4.72 9.15 10.57
N ASN A 83 -4.53 8.39 9.50
CA ASN A 83 -4.63 6.93 9.55
C ASN A 83 -3.30 6.23 9.84
N TYR A 84 -2.15 6.85 9.59
CA TYR A 84 -0.85 6.15 9.58
C TYR A 84 0.26 6.83 10.37
N LEU A 85 0.14 8.11 10.74
CA LEU A 85 1.21 8.84 11.46
C LEU A 85 1.60 8.13 12.76
N HIS A 86 0.63 7.56 13.47
CA HIS A 86 0.83 6.86 14.75
C HIS A 86 1.63 5.55 14.62
N HIS A 87 1.81 5.01 13.41
CA HIS A 87 2.57 3.78 13.16
C HIS A 87 4.05 4.01 12.80
N CYS A 88 4.48 5.27 12.77
CA CYS A 88 5.86 5.68 12.47
C CYS A 88 6.51 6.37 13.68
N PRO A 89 6.90 5.63 14.74
CA PRO A 89 7.66 6.21 15.84
C PRO A 89 9.00 6.80 15.39
N ASP A 90 9.56 6.32 14.27
CA ASP A 90 10.84 6.77 13.74
C ASP A 90 10.83 8.25 13.31
N HIS A 91 9.68 8.78 12.87
CA HIS A 91 9.58 10.21 12.58
C HIS A 91 9.72 11.07 13.85
N LEU A 92 9.32 10.54 15.02
CA LEU A 92 9.54 11.20 16.30
C LEU A 92 11.00 11.06 16.77
N GLN A 93 11.67 9.96 16.41
CA GLN A 93 13.10 9.82 16.71
C GLN A 93 13.96 10.82 15.94
N GLU A 94 13.63 11.12 14.68
CA GLU A 94 14.29 12.19 13.92
C GLU A 94 14.19 13.54 14.64
N VAL A 95 13.01 13.89 15.17
CA VAL A 95 12.81 15.14 15.94
C VAL A 95 13.75 15.21 17.16
N LEU A 96 13.90 14.11 17.89
CA LEU A 96 14.81 14.07 19.06
C LEU A 96 16.27 14.24 18.67
N THR A 97 16.70 13.66 17.54
CA THR A 97 18.10 13.76 17.08
C THR A 97 18.48 15.11 16.47
N VAL A 98 17.49 15.90 16.02
CA VAL A 98 17.73 17.26 15.51
C VAL A 98 18.05 18.21 16.67
N ASP A 99 17.34 18.09 17.81
CA ASP A 99 17.60 18.90 19.01
C ASP A 99 19.01 18.68 19.58
N GLU A 100 19.51 17.44 19.58
CA GLU A 100 20.85 17.13 20.10
C GLU A 100 21.98 17.80 19.29
N LYS A 101 21.81 17.97 17.97
CA LYS A 101 22.83 18.62 17.12
C LYS A 101 22.87 20.14 17.28
N GLU A 102 21.76 20.77 17.68
CA GLU A 102 21.71 22.20 18.01
C GLU A 102 22.28 22.48 19.41
N LEU A 103 22.14 21.56 20.36
CA LEU A 103 22.67 21.69 21.73
C LEU A 103 24.19 21.48 21.85
N THR A 104 24.83 20.89 20.83
CA THR A 104 26.28 20.60 20.84
C THR A 104 27.10 21.58 19.98
N ARG A 105 26.53 22.72 19.60
CA ARG A 105 27.17 23.76 18.79
C ARG A 105 27.31 25.06 19.56
#